data_AF-A0A821R1A4-F1
#
_entry.id   AF-A0A821R1A4-F1
#
_cell.length_a   1.000
_cell.length_b   1.000
_cell.length_c   1.000
_cell.angle_alpha   90.00
_cell.angle_beta   90.00
_cell.angle_gamma   90.00
#
_symmetry.space_group_name_H-M   'P 1'
#
loop_
_entity.id
_entity.type
_entity.pdbx_description
1 polymer ?
#
loop_
_entity_poly.entity_id
_entity_poly.type
_entity_poly.pdbx_seq_one_letter_code
_entity_poly.pdbx_strand_id
1 'polypeptide(L)'
;MVYLSSQIVDSMAPRGKVSRIQFRILSPDEIRQMSVTNPPIEYSDLCEEGKGKIQGLIDPRQGPSDQNSKCLTCTGSYIECPGHLDHIELIKPVYNVAFLSKILKVLRCVCFYCSKLFVNPNDSKIIDIIKKTKGKYRRRLAYIVN
;
A
#
# COMPACT_ATOMS: atom_id res chain seq x y z
N MET A 1 18.11 1.32 2.14
CA MET A 1 19.19 2.33 2.00
C MET A 1 18.84 3.13 0.76
N VAL A 2 18.19 4.30 0.92
CA VAL A 2 17.88 5.17 -0.23
C VAL A 2 19.17 5.89 -0.56
N TYR A 3 19.82 5.51 -1.66
CA TYR A 3 21.03 6.18 -2.12
C TYR A 3 20.64 7.60 -2.56
N LEU A 4 20.99 8.60 -1.75
CA LEU A 4 21.07 10.00 -2.17
C LEU A 4 22.41 10.19 -2.87
N SER A 5 22.54 9.68 -4.10
CA SER A 5 23.65 10.07 -4.97
C SER A 5 23.42 11.51 -5.45
N SER A 6 24.45 12.31 -5.27
CA SER A 6 24.51 13.77 -5.37
C SER A 6 24.40 14.35 -6.80
N GLN A 7 23.50 13.85 -7.63
CA GLN A 7 23.22 14.42 -8.96
C GLN A 7 21.71 14.45 -9.19
N ILE A 8 21.04 15.46 -8.62
CA ILE A 8 19.62 15.70 -8.87
C ILE A 8 19.53 16.65 -10.06
N VAL A 9 19.08 16.10 -11.20
CA VAL A 9 18.52 16.80 -12.36
C VAL A 9 17.70 18.03 -11.93
N ASP A 10 17.87 19.16 -12.61
CA ASP A 10 17.23 20.46 -12.32
C ASP A 10 15.73 20.29 -11.98
N SER A 11 15.42 20.23 -10.69
CA SER A 11 14.07 20.04 -10.19
C SER A 11 13.60 21.36 -9.60
N MET A 12 12.47 21.86 -10.09
CA MET A 12 11.82 23.05 -9.55
C MET A 12 11.22 22.80 -8.16
N ALA A 13 11.19 21.56 -7.68
CA ALA A 13 10.64 21.23 -6.37
C ALA A 13 11.57 21.73 -5.24
N PRO A 14 11.03 22.40 -4.20
CA PRO A 14 11.83 22.90 -3.10
C PRO A 14 12.43 21.74 -2.29
N ARG A 15 13.70 21.89 -1.89
CA ARG A 15 14.39 20.88 -1.08
C ARG A 15 13.87 20.89 0.35
N GLY A 16 13.39 19.74 0.82
CA GLY A 16 12.90 19.56 2.19
C GLY A 16 13.61 18.41 2.91
N LYS A 17 13.68 18.49 4.24
CA LYS A 17 14.11 17.36 5.09
C LYS A 17 12.88 16.62 5.61
N VAL A 18 12.92 15.29 5.58
CA VAL A 18 11.83 14.44 6.11
C VAL A 18 11.73 14.62 7.62
N SER A 19 10.59 15.09 8.12
CA SER A 19 10.38 15.35 9.55
C SER A 19 9.74 14.17 10.29
N ARG A 20 8.83 13.43 9.64
CA ARG A 20 8.06 12.33 10.21
C ARG A 20 7.71 11.30 9.14
N ILE A 21 7.49 10.06 9.57
CA ILE A 21 7.02 8.96 8.71
C ILE A 21 5.68 8.47 9.26
N GLN A 22 4.66 8.43 8.40
CA GLN A 22 3.34 7.91 8.75
C GLN A 22 3.09 6.59 8.04
N PHE A 23 2.73 5.57 8.82
CA PHE A 23 2.32 4.28 8.29
C PHE A 23 0.81 4.25 8.10
N ARG A 24 0.36 3.73 6.95
CA ARG A 24 -1.05 3.48 6.64
C ARG A 24 -1.18 2.21 5.80
N ILE A 25 -2.40 1.69 5.70
CA ILE A 25 -2.78 0.70 4.70
C ILE A 25 -3.27 1.48 3.49
N LEU A 26 -2.79 1.16 2.29
CA LEU A 26 -3.24 1.77 1.05
C LEU A 26 -4.65 1.27 0.71
N SER A 27 -5.55 2.19 0.40
CA SER A 27 -6.89 1.83 -0.10
C SER A 27 -6.82 1.38 -1.56
N PRO A 28 -7.76 0.53 -2.02
CA PRO A 28 -7.82 0.10 -3.42
C PRO A 28 -7.88 1.29 -4.39
N ASP A 29 -8.62 2.34 -4.03
CA ASP A 29 -8.77 3.53 -4.89
C ASP A 29 -7.48 4.34 -4.99
N GLU A 30 -6.74 4.51 -3.88
CA GLU A 30 -5.40 5.13 -3.91
C GLU A 30 -4.43 4.31 -4.78
N ILE A 31 -4.47 2.98 -4.69
CA ILE A 31 -3.61 2.10 -5.52
C ILE A 31 -3.90 2.30 -7.01
N ARG A 32 -5.17 2.37 -7.41
CA ARG A 32 -5.57 2.62 -8.80
C ARG A 32 -5.16 4.02 -9.27
N GLN A 33 -5.32 5.04 -8.43
CA GLN A 33 -4.94 6.42 -8.76
C GLN A 33 -3.42 6.61 -8.88
N MET A 34 -2.64 5.85 -8.13
CA MET A 34 -1.18 5.89 -8.18
C MET A 34 -0.58 5.05 -9.31
N SER A 35 -1.36 4.14 -9.90
CA SER A 35 -0.91 3.25 -10.96
C SER A 35 -0.73 4.00 -12.28
N VAL A 36 0.34 3.67 -12.99
CA VAL A 36 0.61 4.22 -14.34
C VAL A 36 -0.07 3.43 -15.46
N THR A 37 -0.49 2.18 -15.21
CA THR A 37 -1.26 1.41 -16.20
C THR A 37 -2.74 1.47 -15.88
N ASN A 38 -3.43 2.29 -16.65
CA ASN A 38 -4.87 2.31 -16.73
C ASN A 38 -5.24 2.19 -18.22
N PRO A 39 -5.75 1.04 -18.70
CA PRO A 39 -6.26 -0.12 -17.92
C PRO A 39 -5.15 -0.94 -17.23
N PRO A 40 -5.49 -1.77 -16.21
CA PRO A 40 -4.52 -2.52 -15.40
C PRO A 40 -3.73 -3.55 -16.19
N ILE A 41 -2.71 -4.14 -15.55
CA ILE A 41 -1.97 -5.29 -16.10
C ILE A 41 -2.93 -6.46 -16.33
N GLU A 42 -2.90 -6.97 -17.56
CA GLU A 42 -3.76 -8.07 -18.03
C GLU A 42 -2.93 -9.26 -18.51
N TYR A 43 -1.76 -8.99 -19.10
CA TYR A 43 -0.93 -10.01 -19.73
C TYR A 43 0.21 -10.45 -18.81
N SER A 44 0.37 -11.76 -18.66
CA SER A 44 1.52 -12.35 -17.96
C SER A 44 2.79 -12.39 -18.81
N ASP A 45 2.68 -12.14 -20.11
CA ASP A 45 3.81 -12.15 -21.03
C ASP A 45 4.78 -11.02 -20.67
N LEU A 46 6.08 -11.34 -20.70
CA LEU A 46 7.12 -10.36 -20.36
C LEU A 46 7.37 -9.39 -21.51
N CYS A 47 7.46 -9.93 -22.73
CA CYS A 47 7.81 -9.18 -23.92
C CYS A 47 6.96 -9.60 -25.11
N GLU A 48 6.70 -8.65 -26.00
CA GLU A 48 6.15 -8.84 -27.34
C GLU A 48 7.18 -8.28 -28.33
N GLU A 49 7.61 -9.11 -29.29
CA GLU A 49 8.66 -8.73 -30.26
C GLU A 49 9.98 -8.23 -29.63
N GLY A 50 10.34 -8.79 -28.46
CA GLY A 50 11.56 -8.41 -27.74
C GLY A 50 11.48 -7.07 -27.00
N LYS A 51 10.30 -6.44 -26.94
CA LYS A 51 10.03 -5.22 -26.18
C LYS A 51 9.03 -5.49 -25.06
N GLY A 52 9.11 -4.71 -23.99
CA GLY A 52 8.13 -4.75 -22.91
C GLY A 52 6.71 -4.51 -23.44
N LYS A 53 5.77 -5.39 -23.09
CA LYS A 53 4.39 -5.35 -23.55
C LYS A 53 3.58 -4.32 -22.74
N ILE A 54 2.76 -3.52 -23.43
CA ILE A 54 1.80 -2.62 -22.77
C ILE A 54 0.77 -3.48 -22.01
N GLN A 55 0.49 -3.12 -20.76
CA GLN A 55 -0.32 -3.93 -19.81
C GLN A 55 0.28 -5.31 -19.50
N GLY A 56 1.57 -5.50 -19.78
CA GLY A 56 2.34 -6.65 -19.36
C GLY A 56 3.04 -6.42 -18.02
N LEU A 57 3.76 -7.42 -17.54
CA LEU A 57 4.53 -7.33 -16.29
C LEU A 57 5.78 -6.43 -16.40
N ILE A 58 6.23 -6.16 -17.62
CA ILE A 58 7.34 -5.26 -17.93
C ILE A 58 6.82 -4.12 -18.83
N ASP A 59 5.76 -3.44 -18.38
CA ASP A 59 5.20 -2.32 -19.13
C ASP A 59 6.23 -1.17 -19.13
N PRO A 60 6.60 -0.63 -20.31
CA PRO A 60 7.62 0.43 -20.41
C PRO A 60 7.24 1.75 -19.72
N ARG A 61 5.98 1.90 -19.26
CA ARG A 61 5.53 2.99 -18.39
C ARG A 61 5.95 2.83 -16.92
N GLN A 62 6.24 1.60 -16.48
CA GLN A 62 6.69 1.31 -15.12
C GLN A 62 8.16 1.69 -14.90
N GLY A 63 8.94 1.75 -15.97
CA GLY A 63 10.35 2.12 -15.95
C GLY A 63 11.10 1.56 -17.16
N PRO A 64 12.37 1.97 -17.34
CA PRO A 64 13.22 1.43 -18.39
C PRO A 64 13.69 0.00 -18.03
N SER A 65 13.51 -0.94 -18.95
CA SER A 65 13.96 -2.33 -18.76
C SER A 65 15.47 -2.49 -19.02
N ASP A 66 16.01 -1.67 -19.92
CA ASP A 66 17.41 -1.71 -20.35
C ASP A 66 18.09 -0.34 -20.20
N GLN A 67 19.42 -0.32 -20.14
CA GLN A 67 20.22 0.92 -20.00
C GLN A 67 19.99 1.93 -21.13
N ASN A 68 19.67 1.44 -22.33
CA ASN A 68 19.43 2.28 -23.51
C ASN A 68 17.96 2.70 -23.66
N SER A 69 17.07 2.15 -22.83
CA SER A 69 15.64 2.46 -22.85
C SER A 69 15.33 3.62 -21.91
N LYS A 70 14.26 4.36 -22.21
CA LYS A 70 13.75 5.44 -21.36
C LYS A 70 12.36 5.09 -20.85
N CYS A 71 12.04 5.54 -19.64
CA CYS A 71 10.69 5.40 -19.09
C CYS A 71 9.67 6.18 -19.93
N LEU A 72 8.53 5.57 -20.28
CA LEU A 72 7.48 6.29 -21.02
C LEU A 72 6.68 7.27 -20.14
N THR A 73 6.78 7.18 -18.81
CA THR A 73 6.07 8.06 -17.88
C THR A 73 6.87 9.30 -17.53
N CYS A 74 8.11 9.14 -17.07
CA CYS A 74 8.95 10.25 -16.62
C CYS A 74 10.11 10.60 -17.56
N THR A 75 10.31 9.84 -18.64
CA THR A 75 11.43 9.99 -19.61
C THR A 75 12.84 9.81 -19.04
N GLY A 76 12.96 9.46 -17.76
CA GLY A 76 14.24 9.20 -17.09
C GLY A 76 14.91 7.93 -17.60
N SER A 77 16.25 7.93 -17.52
CA SER A 77 17.10 6.75 -17.75
C SER A 77 16.99 5.74 -16.59
N TYR A 78 17.68 4.61 -16.71
CA TYR A 78 17.68 3.57 -15.65
C TYR A 78 18.21 4.06 -14.29
N ILE A 79 19.05 5.11 -14.29
CA ILE A 79 19.62 5.69 -13.07
C ILE A 79 18.67 6.72 -12.45
N GLU A 80 17.97 7.48 -13.29
CA GLU A 80 17.16 8.63 -12.87
C GLU A 80 15.72 8.25 -12.55
N CYS A 81 15.18 7.22 -13.22
CA CYS A 81 13.81 6.78 -13.02
C CYS A 81 13.70 6.04 -11.67
N PRO A 82 12.83 6.50 -10.74
CA PRO A 82 12.63 5.81 -9.45
C PRO A 82 11.80 4.52 -9.57
N GLY A 83 11.28 4.23 -10.77
CA GLY A 83 10.22 3.25 -11.00
C GLY A 83 8.84 3.82 -10.69
N HIS A 84 7.84 3.33 -11.40
CA HIS A 84 6.45 3.73 -11.23
C HIS A 84 5.59 2.55 -10.79
N LEU A 85 4.69 2.83 -9.85
CA LEU A 85 3.81 1.82 -9.30
C LEU A 85 2.74 1.44 -10.29
N ASP A 86 2.27 0.21 -10.11
CA ASP A 86 1.18 -0.31 -10.90
C ASP A 86 0.30 -1.27 -10.11
N HIS A 87 -0.79 -1.74 -10.72
CA HIS A 87 -1.75 -2.62 -10.08
C HIS A 87 -2.24 -3.74 -11.00
N ILE A 88 -2.61 -4.84 -10.35
CA ILE A 88 -3.34 -5.95 -10.95
C ILE A 88 -4.72 -5.96 -10.31
N GLU A 89 -5.76 -5.86 -11.12
CA GLU A 89 -7.14 -5.94 -10.63
C GLU A 89 -7.51 -7.41 -10.43
N LEU A 90 -7.82 -7.77 -9.18
CA LEU A 90 -8.25 -9.13 -8.87
C LEU A 90 -9.76 -9.28 -9.12
N ILE A 91 -10.15 -10.40 -9.73
CA ILE A 91 -11.57 -10.72 -10.00
C ILE A 91 -12.39 -10.82 -8.70
N LYS A 92 -11.75 -11.24 -7.60
CA LYS A 92 -12.37 -11.37 -6.27
C LYS A 92 -11.44 -10.84 -5.19
N PRO A 93 -11.97 -10.30 -4.08
CA PRO A 93 -11.16 -9.90 -2.95
C PRO A 93 -10.46 -11.11 -2.32
N VAL A 94 -9.18 -10.94 -1.98
CA VAL A 94 -8.35 -11.98 -1.35
C VAL A 94 -7.89 -11.48 0.02
N TYR A 95 -7.89 -12.37 1.02
CA TYR A 95 -7.35 -12.04 2.33
C TYR A 95 -5.84 -11.88 2.27
N ASN A 96 -5.33 -10.76 2.77
CA ASN A 96 -3.91 -10.59 3.01
C ASN A 96 -3.52 -11.39 4.28
N VAL A 97 -2.68 -12.42 4.08
CA VAL A 97 -2.24 -13.35 5.13
C VAL A 97 -1.60 -12.62 6.32
N ALA A 98 -0.86 -11.53 6.09
CA ALA A 98 -0.23 -10.74 7.15
C ALA A 98 -1.25 -10.01 8.05
N PHE A 99 -2.48 -9.82 7.58
CA PHE A 99 -3.57 -9.21 8.34
C PHE A 99 -4.61 -10.20 8.86
N LEU A 100 -4.56 -11.48 8.44
CA LEU A 100 -5.59 -12.47 8.76
C LEU A 100 -5.88 -12.58 10.27
N SER A 101 -4.83 -12.62 11.10
CA SER A 101 -4.98 -12.67 12.57
C SER A 101 -5.68 -11.44 13.17
N LYS A 102 -5.50 -10.26 12.56
CA LYS A 102 -6.18 -9.02 12.97
C LYS A 102 -7.61 -9.00 12.47
N ILE A 103 -7.85 -9.44 11.24
CA ILE A 103 -9.19 -9.55 10.64
C ILE A 103 -10.08 -10.44 11.51
N LEU A 104 -9.61 -11.64 11.89
CA LEU A 104 -10.37 -12.53 12.76
C LEU A 104 -10.71 -11.91 14.12
N LYS A 105 -9.78 -11.14 14.71
CA LYS A 105 -10.06 -10.41 15.95
C LYS A 105 -11.13 -9.33 15.78
N VAL A 106 -11.09 -8.58 14.67
CA VAL A 106 -12.10 -7.56 14.37
C VAL A 106 -13.47 -8.20 14.15
N LEU A 107 -13.53 -9.31 13.40
CA LEU A 107 -14.78 -10.04 13.15
C LEU A 107 -15.41 -10.60 14.43
N ARG A 108 -14.61 -10.97 15.43
CA ARG A 108 -15.12 -11.39 16.75
C ARG A 108 -15.63 -10.23 17.61
N CYS A 109 -15.24 -8.99 17.30
CA CYS A 109 -15.66 -7.81 18.07
C CYS A 109 -16.94 -7.16 17.51
N VAL A 110 -17.29 -7.43 16.25
CA VAL A 110 -18.37 -6.76 15.52
C VAL A 110 -19.47 -7.77 15.18
N CYS A 111 -20.73 -7.41 15.42
CA CYS A 111 -21.86 -8.20 15.00
C CYS A 111 -21.99 -8.23 13.47
N PHE A 112 -22.07 -9.42 12.89
CA PHE A 112 -22.16 -9.62 11.44
C PHE A 112 -23.42 -9.00 10.82
N TYR A 113 -24.53 -8.93 11.57
CA TYR A 113 -25.82 -8.48 11.05
C TYR A 113 -26.05 -6.98 11.21
N CYS A 114 -25.62 -6.37 12.32
CA CYS A 114 -25.93 -4.97 12.63
C CYS A 114 -24.69 -4.06 12.68
N SER A 115 -23.49 -4.60 12.45
CA SER A 115 -22.21 -3.89 12.46
C SER A 115 -21.88 -3.17 13.78
N LYS A 116 -22.64 -3.43 14.86
CA LYS A 116 -22.37 -2.89 16.19
C LYS A 116 -21.27 -3.71 16.87
N LEU A 117 -20.48 -3.04 17.71
CA LEU A 117 -19.56 -3.73 18.60
C LEU A 117 -20.37 -4.54 19.63
N PHE A 118 -19.91 -5.74 19.98
CA PHE A 118 -20.49 -6.53 21.08
C PHE A 118 -20.25 -5.92 22.47
N VAL A 119 -19.49 -4.84 22.51
CA VAL A 119 -19.06 -4.16 23.72
C VAL A 119 -19.84 -2.86 23.87
N ASN A 120 -20.51 -2.69 25.01
CA ASN A 120 -21.09 -1.41 25.39
C ASN A 120 -20.01 -0.53 26.05
N PRO A 121 -19.70 0.66 25.53
CA PRO A 121 -18.70 1.55 26.13
C PRO A 121 -19.07 2.04 27.54
N ASN A 122 -20.34 1.94 27.94
CA ASN A 122 -20.83 2.35 29.26
C ASN A 122 -20.78 1.23 30.31
N ASP A 123 -20.37 0.01 29.95
CA ASP A 123 -20.17 -1.08 30.92
C ASP A 123 -18.98 -0.76 31.84
N SER A 124 -19.17 -0.90 33.16
CA SER A 124 -18.15 -0.62 34.17
C SER A 124 -16.85 -1.38 33.91
N LYS A 125 -16.92 -2.64 33.45
CA LYS A 125 -15.75 -3.46 33.12
C LYS A 125 -14.94 -2.85 31.98
N ILE A 126 -15.64 -2.34 30.96
CA ILE A 126 -15.03 -1.77 29.76
C ILE A 126 -14.39 -0.43 30.05
N ILE A 127 -15.08 0.40 30.84
CA ILE A 127 -14.54 1.68 31.33
C ILE A 127 -13.22 1.43 32.07
N ASP A 128 -13.16 0.43 32.94
CA ASP A 128 -11.95 0.07 33.68
C ASP A 128 -10.83 -0.43 32.77
N ILE A 129 -11.13 -1.26 31.78
CA ILE A 129 -10.16 -1.72 30.77
C ILE A 129 -9.60 -0.55 29.96
N ILE A 130 -10.45 0.39 29.53
CA ILE A 130 -10.04 1.56 28.76
C ILE A 130 -9.09 2.44 29.60
N LYS A 131 -9.41 2.67 30.88
CA LYS A 131 -8.55 3.40 31.81
C LYS A 131 -7.19 2.71 31.99
N LYS A 132 -7.18 1.40 32.28
CA LYS A 132 -5.95 0.60 32.48
C LYS A 132 -5.05 0.55 31.23
N THR A 133 -5.64 0.66 30.04
CA THR A 133 -4.92 0.55 28.76
C THR A 133 -4.67 1.88 28.06
N LYS A 134 -4.91 3.01 28.74
CA LYS A 134 -4.63 4.36 28.21
C LYS A 134 -3.16 4.48 27.79
N GLY A 135 -2.91 4.96 26.57
CA GLY A 135 -1.56 5.05 25.99
C GLY A 135 -0.93 3.73 25.54
N LYS A 136 -1.52 2.57 25.87
CA LYS A 136 -1.03 1.23 25.49
C LYS A 136 -2.10 0.45 24.72
N TYR A 137 -2.63 1.05 23.65
CA TYR A 137 -3.78 0.54 22.89
C TYR A 137 -3.61 -0.91 22.38
N ARG A 138 -2.38 -1.32 22.05
CA ARG A 138 -2.07 -2.69 21.61
C ARG A 138 -2.43 -3.75 22.66
N ARG A 139 -2.33 -3.42 23.94
CA ARG A 139 -2.65 -4.35 25.04
C ARG A 139 -4.15 -4.47 25.28
N ARG A 140 -4.97 -3.52 24.80
CA ARG A 140 -6.42 -3.50 25.03
C ARG A 140 -7.13 -4.74 24.52
N LEU A 141 -6.70 -5.26 23.37
CA LEU A 141 -7.28 -6.46 22.78
C LEU A 141 -7.12 -7.71 23.66
N ALA A 142 -6.10 -7.78 24.52
CA ALA A 142 -5.91 -8.91 25.44
C ALA A 142 -6.92 -8.92 26.60
N TYR A 143 -7.58 -7.79 26.88
CA TYR A 143 -8.59 -7.68 27.94
C TYR A 143 -10.02 -7.83 27.43
N ILE A 144 -10.25 -7.59 26.13
CA ILE A 144 -11.58 -7.61 25.52
C ILE A 144 -11.89 -8.94 24.83
N VAL A 145 -10.87 -9.63 24.32
CA VAL A 145 -11.02 -10.82 23.46
C VAL A 145 -10.50 -12.10 24.14
N ASN A 146 -10.64 -12.18 25.47
CA ASN A 146 -10.45 -13.43 26.22
C ASN A 146 -11.81 -14.08 26.49
#